data_AF-A0A9D8QYD1-F1
#
_entry.id   AF-A0A9D8QYD1-F1
#
_cell.length_a   1.000
_cell.length_b   1.000
_cell.length_c   1.000
_cell.angle_alpha   90.00
_cell.angle_beta   90.00
_cell.angle_gamma   90.00
#
_symmetry.space_group_name_H-M   'P 1'
#
loop_
_entity.id
_entity.type
_entity.pdbx_description
1 polymer ?
#
loop_
_entity_poly.entity_id
_entity_poly.type
_entity_poly.pdbx_seq_one_letter_code
_entity_poly.pdbx_strand_id
1 'polypeptide(L)'
;MKRLLTIYLMLLGIALCAKAQEGLHINEVFEGKLLDKEVMRESLIKGESLAPYKLNVLHTIKFSAGSKERAKVDALFTKDMKGSISDDESDTEYESEVEYVGNFIYYAIVQLTDTKKGRHRYICYQCRDKSGYYDITLAYIEGKASLADLRKTFKKK
;
A
#
# COMPACT_ATOMS: atom_id res chain seq x y z
N MET A 1 -30.29 -15.59 26.76
CA MET A 1 -30.19 -14.19 26.28
C MET A 1 -28.76 -13.62 26.30
N LYS A 2 -27.87 -13.99 27.24
CA LYS A 2 -26.49 -13.48 27.30
C LYS A 2 -25.54 -14.01 26.19
N ARG A 3 -25.83 -15.17 25.60
CA ARG A 3 -25.00 -15.79 24.53
C ARG A 3 -25.20 -15.19 23.14
N LEU A 4 -26.37 -14.60 22.87
CA LEU A 4 -26.62 -13.89 21.60
C LEU A 4 -25.92 -12.53 21.57
N LEU A 5 -25.81 -11.86 22.72
CA LEU A 5 -25.10 -10.58 22.84
C LEU A 5 -23.59 -10.74 22.63
N THR A 6 -23.00 -11.86 23.06
CA THR A 6 -21.57 -12.14 22.86
C THR A 6 -21.23 -12.40 21.40
N ILE A 7 -22.13 -13.06 20.66
CA ILE A 7 -21.96 -13.31 19.22
C ILE A 7 -22.11 -12.00 18.42
N TYR A 8 -23.03 -11.11 18.81
CA TYR A 8 -23.18 -9.80 18.18
C TYR A 8 -21.97 -8.88 18.44
N LEU A 9 -21.36 -8.96 19.64
CA LEU A 9 -20.14 -8.22 19.97
C LEU A 9 -18.90 -8.75 19.24
N MET A 10 -18.87 -10.05 18.90
CA MET A 10 -17.79 -10.69 18.15
C MET A 10 -17.91 -10.46 16.64
N LEU A 11 -19.14 -10.30 16.11
CA LEU A 11 -19.42 -9.90 14.73
C LEU A 11 -19.18 -8.42 14.44
N LEU A 12 -19.12 -7.56 15.47
CA LEU A 12 -18.74 -6.14 15.32
C LEU A 12 -17.22 -5.93 15.11
N GLY A 13 -16.41 -6.98 15.21
CA GLY A 13 -14.94 -6.88 15.17
C GLY A 13 -14.28 -6.86 13.79
N ILE A 14 -15.03 -6.99 12.69
CA ILE A 14 -14.43 -7.24 11.35
C ILE A 14 -14.39 -5.99 10.42
N ALA A 15 -14.95 -4.84 10.80
CA ALA A 15 -15.07 -3.70 9.87
C ALA A 15 -14.31 -2.41 10.24
N LEU A 16 -13.35 -2.44 11.17
CA LEU A 16 -12.69 -1.21 11.67
C LEU A 16 -11.18 -1.09 11.41
N CYS A 17 -10.61 -1.91 10.52
CA CYS A 17 -9.15 -1.88 10.29
C CYS A 17 -8.65 -0.99 9.15
N ALA A 18 -9.51 -0.31 8.38
CA ALA A 18 -9.10 0.35 7.13
C ALA A 18 -8.87 1.88 7.21
N LYS A 19 -8.75 2.49 8.39
CA LYS A 19 -8.52 3.96 8.54
C LYS A 19 -7.06 4.40 8.32
N ALA A 20 -6.18 3.50 7.91
CA ALA A 20 -4.77 3.82 7.71
C ALA A 20 -4.55 4.59 6.39
N GLN A 21 -5.13 4.10 5.29
CA GLN A 21 -4.94 4.56 3.91
C GLN A 21 -6.03 5.53 3.40
N GLU A 22 -6.89 6.03 4.29
CA GLU A 22 -7.97 6.93 3.92
C GLU A 22 -7.43 8.17 3.18
N GLY A 23 -8.09 8.54 2.09
CA GLY A 23 -7.67 9.64 1.20
C GLY A 23 -6.81 9.25 0.00
N LEU A 24 -6.35 7.99 -0.09
CA LEU A 24 -5.57 7.51 -1.24
C LEU A 24 -6.45 6.87 -2.31
N HIS A 25 -6.16 7.12 -3.58
CA HIS A 25 -6.84 6.49 -4.72
C HIS A 25 -6.54 4.99 -4.78
N ILE A 26 -5.31 4.58 -4.46
CA ILE A 26 -4.90 3.17 -4.46
C ILE A 26 -5.66 2.35 -3.42
N ASN A 27 -6.29 2.99 -2.43
CA ASN A 27 -7.13 2.34 -1.43
C ASN A 27 -8.30 1.56 -2.05
N GLU A 28 -8.76 1.94 -3.25
CA GLU A 28 -9.79 1.17 -3.96
C GLU A 28 -9.39 -0.30 -4.19
N VAL A 29 -8.09 -0.57 -4.35
CA VAL A 29 -7.58 -1.94 -4.52
C VAL A 29 -7.59 -2.68 -3.18
N PHE A 30 -7.18 -2.05 -2.09
CA PHE A 30 -7.22 -2.62 -0.74
C PHE A 30 -8.66 -2.88 -0.24
N GLU A 31 -9.62 -2.10 -0.74
CA GLU A 31 -11.04 -2.28 -0.47
C GLU A 31 -11.69 -3.38 -1.32
N GLY A 32 -10.99 -3.92 -2.32
CA GLY A 32 -11.53 -4.93 -3.23
C GLY A 32 -12.52 -4.38 -4.25
N LYS A 33 -12.46 -3.08 -4.58
CA LYS A 33 -13.36 -2.46 -5.58
C LYS A 33 -12.96 -2.81 -7.02
N LEU A 34 -11.69 -3.15 -7.24
CA LEU A 34 -11.16 -3.47 -8.56
C LEU A 34 -11.17 -4.98 -8.86
N LEU A 35 -10.93 -5.78 -7.83
CA LEU A 35 -10.83 -7.23 -7.86
C LEU A 35 -11.41 -7.75 -6.54
N ASP A 36 -12.05 -8.92 -6.56
CA ASP A 36 -12.63 -9.50 -5.36
C ASP A 36 -11.55 -9.82 -4.33
N LYS A 37 -11.85 -9.58 -3.04
CA LYS A 37 -10.89 -9.86 -1.96
C LYS A 37 -10.49 -11.34 -1.87
N GLU A 38 -11.35 -12.24 -2.35
CA GLU A 38 -11.10 -13.68 -2.37
C GLU A 38 -9.91 -14.07 -3.26
N VAL A 39 -9.62 -13.27 -4.29
CA VAL A 39 -8.46 -13.49 -5.18
C VAL A 39 -7.21 -12.73 -4.72
N MET A 40 -7.30 -11.99 -3.61
CA MET A 40 -6.19 -11.22 -3.03
C MET A 40 -5.61 -11.91 -1.80
N ARG A 41 -4.28 -11.93 -1.71
CA ARG A 41 -3.57 -12.25 -0.47
C ARG A 41 -3.24 -10.96 0.26
N GLU A 42 -4.07 -10.62 1.23
CA GLU A 42 -3.90 -9.46 2.10
C GLU A 42 -3.13 -9.84 3.37
N SER A 43 -2.21 -8.97 3.80
CA SER A 43 -1.52 -9.08 5.08
C SER A 43 -1.36 -7.69 5.70
N LEU A 44 -1.76 -7.57 6.97
CA LEU A 44 -1.68 -6.34 7.73
C LEU A 44 -0.93 -6.61 9.03
N ILE A 45 0.25 -6.01 9.15
CA ILE A 45 1.10 -6.10 10.34
C ILE A 45 1.13 -4.74 11.00
N LYS A 46 0.95 -4.71 12.32
CA LYS A 46 0.98 -3.51 13.15
C LYS A 46 1.74 -3.78 14.45
N GLY A 47 2.33 -2.74 15.03
CA GLY A 47 2.89 -2.79 16.38
C GLY A 47 4.34 -3.30 16.46
N GLU A 48 4.71 -3.87 17.59
CA GLU A 48 6.12 -4.10 17.99
C GLU A 48 6.91 -5.00 17.06
N SER A 49 6.26 -5.93 16.35
CA SER A 49 6.91 -6.82 15.38
C SER A 49 7.58 -6.05 14.22
N LEU A 50 7.19 -4.80 14.00
CA LEU A 50 7.72 -3.90 12.98
C LEU A 50 8.79 -2.93 13.50
N ALA A 51 9.01 -2.88 14.82
CA ALA A 51 9.99 -1.98 15.45
C ALA A 51 11.43 -2.17 14.93
N PRO A 52 11.94 -3.41 14.66
CA PRO A 52 13.27 -3.59 14.08
C PRO A 52 13.46 -2.91 12.72
N TYR A 53 12.36 -2.65 12.01
CA TYR A 53 12.35 -1.98 10.71
C TYR A 53 11.95 -0.50 10.79
N LYS A 54 11.79 0.04 12.01
CA LYS A 54 11.25 1.40 12.27
C LYS A 54 9.86 1.63 11.65
N LEU A 55 9.09 0.56 11.47
CA LEU A 55 7.75 0.61 10.92
C LEU A 55 6.71 0.50 12.03
N ASN A 56 5.52 1.05 11.79
CA ASN A 56 4.36 0.94 12.66
C ASN A 56 3.21 0.20 11.98
N VAL A 57 3.08 0.37 10.67
CA VAL A 57 2.07 -0.29 9.84
C VAL A 57 2.75 -0.78 8.57
N LEU A 58 2.50 -2.04 8.22
CA LEU A 58 2.79 -2.61 6.91
C LEU A 58 1.54 -3.34 6.44
N HIS A 59 0.91 -2.81 5.40
CA HIS A 59 -0.30 -3.38 4.80
C HIS A 59 0.01 -3.75 3.36
N THR A 60 -0.02 -5.03 3.04
CA THR A 60 0.31 -5.54 1.72
C THR A 60 -0.87 -6.30 1.12
N ILE A 61 -1.04 -6.16 -0.18
CA ILE A 61 -1.92 -7.02 -0.98
C ILE A 61 -1.15 -7.57 -2.16
N LYS A 62 -1.39 -8.85 -2.47
CA LYS A 62 -0.82 -9.53 -3.63
C LYS A 62 -1.91 -10.22 -4.42
N PHE A 63 -1.92 -10.04 -5.73
CA PHE A 63 -2.92 -10.63 -6.60
C PHE A 63 -2.39 -10.76 -8.03
N SER A 64 -3.05 -11.60 -8.81
CA SER A 64 -2.80 -11.71 -10.25
C SER A 64 -3.89 -10.96 -11.01
N ALA A 65 -3.51 -10.24 -12.06
CA ALA A 65 -4.41 -9.35 -12.80
C ALA A 65 -4.20 -9.44 -14.31
N GLY A 66 -5.26 -9.21 -15.08
CA GLY A 66 -5.16 -9.00 -16.53
C GLY A 66 -4.63 -7.60 -16.85
N SER A 67 -4.36 -7.35 -18.14
CA SER A 67 -3.82 -6.06 -18.60
C SER A 67 -4.72 -4.87 -18.27
N LYS A 68 -6.05 -5.08 -18.28
CA LYS A 68 -7.05 -4.04 -17.99
C LYS A 68 -7.05 -3.65 -16.51
N GLU A 69 -7.05 -4.63 -15.62
CA GLU A 69 -7.00 -4.42 -14.19
C GLU A 69 -5.66 -3.79 -13.79
N ARG A 70 -4.54 -4.32 -14.29
CA ARG A 70 -3.20 -3.70 -14.10
C ARG A 70 -3.21 -2.23 -14.49
N ALA A 71 -3.69 -1.88 -15.67
CA ALA A 71 -3.71 -0.49 -16.13
C ALA A 71 -4.52 0.44 -15.21
N LYS A 72 -5.61 -0.07 -14.62
CA LYS A 72 -6.37 0.68 -13.61
C LYS A 72 -5.58 0.86 -12.31
N VAL A 73 -4.88 -0.17 -11.84
CA VAL A 73 -4.01 -0.05 -10.65
C VAL A 73 -2.92 0.98 -10.91
N ASP A 74 -2.24 0.92 -12.06
CA ASP A 74 -1.20 1.89 -12.44
C ASP A 74 -1.76 3.32 -12.43
N ALA A 75 -2.97 3.53 -12.95
CA ALA A 75 -3.61 4.83 -12.96
C ALA A 75 -3.93 5.34 -11.54
N LEU A 76 -4.43 4.49 -10.65
CA LEU A 76 -4.68 4.84 -9.24
C LEU A 76 -3.37 5.19 -8.52
N PHE A 77 -2.34 4.36 -8.69
CA PHE A 77 -1.03 4.60 -8.10
C PHE A 77 -0.40 5.90 -8.61
N THR A 78 -0.50 6.15 -9.91
CA THR A 78 0.02 7.38 -10.54
C THR A 78 -0.67 8.64 -10.00
N LYS A 79 -1.97 8.58 -9.68
CA LYS A 79 -2.69 9.72 -9.08
C LYS A 79 -2.13 10.06 -7.70
N ASP A 80 -1.96 9.05 -6.84
CA ASP A 80 -1.40 9.26 -5.50
C ASP A 80 0.06 9.71 -5.57
N MET A 81 0.84 9.17 -6.52
CA MET A 81 2.21 9.60 -6.76
C MET A 81 2.29 11.08 -7.17
N LYS A 82 1.45 11.52 -8.11
CA LYS A 82 1.45 12.93 -8.56
C LYS A 82 1.09 13.90 -7.43
N GLY A 83 0.07 13.57 -6.63
CA GLY A 83 -0.29 14.37 -5.45
C GLY A 83 0.80 14.41 -4.37
N SER A 84 1.77 13.49 -4.42
CA SER A 84 2.92 13.47 -3.51
C SER A 84 4.11 14.28 -4.02
N ILE A 85 4.08 14.76 -5.27
CA ILE A 85 5.19 15.50 -5.90
C ILE A 85 4.84 16.99 -6.06
N SER A 86 3.56 17.36 -6.13
CA SER A 86 3.14 18.66 -6.67
C SER A 86 3.00 19.81 -5.67
N ASP A 87 3.03 19.58 -4.35
CA ASP A 87 2.36 20.50 -3.42
C ASP A 87 3.24 21.18 -2.36
N ASP A 88 4.56 20.97 -2.30
CA ASP A 88 5.39 21.60 -1.27
C ASP A 88 6.40 22.61 -1.85
N GLU A 89 6.15 23.90 -1.57
CA GLU A 89 7.15 24.99 -1.50
C GLU A 89 8.13 24.82 -0.31
N SER A 90 8.08 23.68 0.37
CA SER A 90 9.00 23.30 1.44
C SER A 90 10.28 22.71 0.84
N ASP A 91 11.44 23.11 1.34
CA ASP A 91 12.77 22.49 1.08
C ASP A 91 12.86 21.00 1.48
N THR A 92 11.73 20.32 1.72
CA THR A 92 11.63 18.90 2.04
C THR A 92 11.46 18.10 0.75
N GLU A 93 12.57 17.58 0.23
CA GLU A 93 12.57 16.69 -0.94
C GLU A 93 11.91 15.34 -0.57
N TYR A 94 10.66 15.12 -1.03
CA TYR A 94 10.00 13.82 -0.87
C TYR A 94 10.65 12.81 -1.81
N GLU A 95 11.27 11.78 -1.23
CA GLU A 95 11.97 10.79 -2.03
C GLU A 95 11.00 9.81 -2.71
N SER A 96 11.22 9.56 -3.99
CA SER A 96 10.54 8.51 -4.74
C SER A 96 11.53 7.75 -5.64
N GLU A 97 11.19 6.50 -5.94
CA GLU A 97 11.91 5.64 -6.87
C GLU A 97 10.87 4.95 -7.73
N VAL A 98 10.96 5.09 -9.05
CA VAL A 98 9.99 4.52 -9.98
C VAL A 98 10.73 3.96 -11.18
N GLU A 99 10.49 2.69 -11.48
CA GLU A 99 11.02 1.99 -12.63
C GLU A 99 9.86 1.54 -13.53
N TYR A 100 10.00 1.79 -14.83
CA TYR A 100 9.04 1.41 -15.85
C TYR A 100 9.63 0.31 -16.74
N VAL A 101 8.78 -0.61 -17.18
CA VAL A 101 9.08 -1.56 -18.26
C VAL A 101 8.06 -1.35 -19.36
N GLY A 102 8.52 -0.88 -20.51
CA GLY A 102 7.63 -0.40 -21.57
C GLY A 102 6.73 0.73 -21.07
N ASN A 103 5.42 0.49 -21.06
CA ASN A 103 4.40 1.49 -20.70
C ASN A 103 3.76 1.26 -19.33
N PHE A 104 4.33 0.42 -18.47
CA PHE A 104 3.77 0.13 -17.16
C PHE A 104 4.80 0.26 -16.04
N ILE A 105 4.32 0.56 -14.83
CA ILE A 105 5.17 0.65 -13.65
C ILE A 105 5.62 -0.77 -13.31
N TYR A 106 6.91 -1.04 -13.34
CA TYR A 106 7.46 -2.32 -12.88
C TYR A 106 7.65 -2.31 -11.38
N TYR A 107 8.16 -1.20 -10.84
CA TYR A 107 8.46 -1.04 -9.44
C TYR A 107 8.33 0.43 -9.04
N ALA A 108 7.81 0.68 -7.84
CA ALA A 108 7.83 2.02 -7.26
C ALA A 108 7.86 1.98 -5.73
N ILE A 109 8.56 2.94 -5.13
CA ILE A 109 8.36 3.37 -3.75
C ILE A 109 8.18 4.89 -3.77
N VAL A 110 7.06 5.37 -3.25
CA VAL A 110 6.74 6.79 -3.20
C VAL A 110 6.42 7.19 -1.78
N GLN A 111 7.15 8.18 -1.25
CA GLN A 111 6.77 8.84 -0.01
C GLN A 111 5.59 9.78 -0.27
N LEU A 112 4.54 9.67 0.55
CA LEU A 112 3.41 10.59 0.50
C LEU A 112 3.76 11.88 1.25
N THR A 113 3.24 13.00 0.77
CA THR A 113 3.44 14.35 1.35
C THR A 113 2.84 14.48 2.74
N ASP A 114 1.71 13.82 2.97
CA ASP A 114 1.03 13.91 4.24
C ASP A 114 1.70 13.02 5.30
N THR A 115 1.99 13.59 6.47
CA THR A 115 2.49 12.82 7.61
C THR A 115 1.37 12.51 8.59
N LYS A 116 1.35 11.29 9.13
CA LYS A 116 0.33 10.87 10.10
C LYS A 116 0.92 10.74 11.48
N LYS A 117 0.76 11.79 12.30
CA LYS A 117 1.38 11.92 13.63
C LYS A 117 2.91 11.97 13.56
N GLY A 118 3.46 12.73 12.60
CA GLY A 118 4.91 12.87 12.41
C GLY A 118 5.60 11.60 11.91
N ARG A 119 4.85 10.70 11.24
CA ARG A 119 5.37 9.48 10.63
C ARG A 119 5.31 9.61 9.12
N HIS A 120 6.35 9.13 8.46
CA HIS A 120 6.38 8.98 7.01
C HIS A 120 5.34 7.94 6.58
N ARG A 121 4.71 8.20 5.45
CA ARG A 121 3.81 7.28 4.78
C ARG A 121 4.39 6.95 3.41
N TYR A 122 4.34 5.68 3.01
CA TYR A 122 4.78 5.24 1.70
C TYR A 122 3.73 4.36 1.04
N ILE A 123 3.64 4.48 -0.29
CA ILE A 123 3.01 3.47 -1.14
C ILE A 123 4.10 2.80 -1.97
N CYS A 124 4.07 1.48 -2.02
CA CYS A 124 4.99 0.68 -2.83
C CYS A 124 4.20 -0.16 -3.83
N TYR A 125 4.80 -0.36 -4.99
CA TYR A 125 4.22 -1.08 -6.10
C TYR A 125 5.27 -1.99 -6.71
N GLN A 126 4.90 -3.23 -7.03
CA GLN A 126 5.70 -4.11 -7.87
C GLN A 126 4.76 -4.88 -8.80
N CYS A 127 5.04 -4.88 -10.10
CA CYS A 127 4.32 -5.64 -11.11
C CYS A 127 5.32 -6.52 -11.86
N ARG A 128 5.03 -7.83 -11.90
CA ARG A 128 5.83 -8.78 -12.67
C ARG A 128 4.97 -9.31 -13.80
N ASP A 129 5.43 -9.12 -15.02
CA ASP A 129 4.84 -9.76 -16.18
C ASP A 129 5.02 -11.29 -16.08
N LYS A 130 3.90 -12.00 -16.18
CA LYS A 130 3.83 -13.45 -16.33
C LYS A 130 3.15 -13.69 -17.67
N SER A 131 3.59 -14.70 -18.41
CA SER A 131 2.99 -15.00 -19.73
C SER A 131 1.46 -15.10 -19.64
N GLY A 132 0.75 -14.05 -20.07
CA GLY A 132 -0.71 -13.91 -20.04
C GLY A 132 -1.35 -13.15 -18.87
N TYR A 133 -0.61 -12.75 -17.82
CA TYR A 133 -1.14 -11.99 -16.67
C TYR A 133 -0.03 -11.25 -15.89
N TYR A 134 -0.40 -10.45 -14.89
CA TYR A 134 0.54 -9.70 -14.07
C TYR A 134 0.42 -10.08 -12.61
N ASP A 135 1.53 -10.42 -11.97
CA ASP A 135 1.59 -10.55 -10.52
C ASP A 135 1.90 -9.19 -9.90
N ILE A 136 0.94 -8.64 -9.17
CA ILE A 136 1.02 -7.31 -8.59
C ILE A 136 1.13 -7.44 -7.06
N THR A 137 2.08 -6.71 -6.48
CA THR A 137 2.20 -6.48 -5.04
C THR A 137 2.06 -5.00 -4.78
N LEU A 138 1.11 -4.63 -3.92
CA LEU A 138 0.98 -3.29 -3.38
C LEU A 138 1.28 -3.32 -1.89
N ALA A 139 1.97 -2.28 -1.41
CA ALA A 139 2.20 -2.08 0.01
C ALA A 139 1.88 -0.65 0.40
N TYR A 140 1.33 -0.49 1.60
CA TYR A 140 1.25 0.76 2.31
C TYR A 140 2.03 0.64 3.61
N ILE A 141 2.84 1.66 3.89
CA ILE A 141 3.77 1.66 5.01
C ILE A 141 3.58 2.95 5.80
N GLU A 142 3.50 2.84 7.12
CA GLU A 142 3.65 3.97 8.04
C GLU A 142 4.80 3.72 8.99
N GLY A 143 5.66 4.70 9.23
CA GLY A 143 6.76 4.55 10.17
C GLY A 143 7.67 5.75 10.33
N LYS A 144 8.77 5.54 11.05
CA LYS A 144 9.91 6.46 11.14
C LYS A 144 11.04 6.08 10.19
N ALA A 145 10.89 4.97 9.45
CA ALA A 145 11.84 4.58 8.42
C ALA A 145 11.88 5.64 7.30
N SER A 146 13.07 6.00 6.86
CA SER A 146 13.28 6.78 5.63
C SER A 146 13.26 5.87 4.41
N LEU A 147 13.21 6.43 3.21
CA LEU A 147 13.31 5.64 1.97
C LEU A 147 14.62 4.82 1.93
N ALA A 148 15.73 5.37 2.42
CA ALA A 148 17.00 4.64 2.54
C ALA A 148 16.90 3.39 3.45
N ASP A 149 16.15 3.46 4.55
CA ASP A 149 15.88 2.31 5.42
C ASP A 149 14.99 1.26 4.70
N LEU A 150 13.98 1.72 3.96
CA LEU A 150 13.13 0.84 3.15
C LEU A 150 13.93 0.13 2.06
N ARG A 151 14.80 0.84 1.33
CA ARG A 151 15.68 0.25 0.31
C ARG A 151 16.52 -0.89 0.87
N LYS A 152 17.14 -0.72 2.03
CA LYS A 152 17.93 -1.77 2.68
C LYS A 152 17.08 -2.98 3.06
N THR A 153 15.83 -2.74 3.44
CA THR A 153 14.89 -3.78 3.88
C THR A 153 14.29 -4.55 2.70
N PHE A 154 13.94 -3.86 1.61
CA PHE A 154 13.23 -4.44 0.47
C PHE A 154 14.12 -4.84 -0.72
N LYS A 155 15.39 -4.37 -0.83
CA LYS A 155 16.36 -4.86 -1.85
C LYS A 155 16.84 -6.30 -1.64
N LYS A 156 16.31 -7.03 -0.65
CA LYS A 156 16.76 -8.40 -0.37
C LYS A 156 16.06 -9.42 -1.28
N LYS A 157 16.67 -9.64 -2.46
CA LYS A 157 16.53 -10.73 -3.45
C LYS A 157 16.03 -10.31 -4.82
#